data_AF-S4NVP7-F1
#
_entry.id   AF-S4NVP7-F1
#
_cell.length_a   1.000
_cell.length_b   1.000
_cell.length_c   1.000
_cell.angle_alpha   90.00
_cell.angle_beta   90.00
_cell.angle_gamma   90.00
#
_symmetry.space_group_name_H-M   'P 1'
#
loop_
_entity.id
_entity.type
_entity.pdbx_description
1 polymer ?
#
loop_
_entity_poly.entity_id
_entity_poly.type
_entity_poly.pdbx_seq_one_letter_code
_entity_poly.pdbx_strand_id
1 'polypeptide(L)' 'MQWLKEIDLAEYAPNLRGAGVHGGLMLLEPRFTAELLAALLNIPANKTLLRRHLTQRFNDLLGRDVI' A
#
# COMPACT_ATOMS: atom_id res chain seq x y z
N MET A 1 -3.12 10.04 5.71
CA MET A 1 -3.36 8.78 4.98
C MET A 1 -4.71 8.21 5.41
N GLN A 2 -5.79 8.73 4.84
CA GLN A 2 -7.16 8.30 5.18
C GLN A 2 -7.48 6.90 4.65
N TRP A 3 -7.01 6.56 3.44
CA TRP A 3 -7.21 5.24 2.85
C TRP A 3 -6.70 4.09 3.72
N LEU A 4 -5.52 4.23 4.36
CA LEU A 4 -5.00 3.21 5.28
C LEU A 4 -5.91 2.98 6.48
N LYS A 5 -6.61 4.02 6.96
CA LYS A 5 -7.59 3.90 8.04
C LYS A 5 -8.84 3.15 7.59
N GLU A 6 -9.29 3.38 6.36
CA GLU A 6 -10.47 2.71 5.77
C GLU A 6 -10.25 1.23 5.49
N ILE A 7 -8.99 0.77 5.50
CA ILE A 7 -8.62 -0.63 5.30
C ILE A 7 -7.99 -1.25 6.56
N ASP A 8 -8.23 -0.67 7.74
CA ASP A 8 -7.76 -1.20 9.04
C ASP A 8 -6.23 -1.29 9.18
N LEU A 9 -5.48 -0.41 8.50
CA LEU A 9 -4.02 -0.30 8.55
C LEU A 9 -3.53 1.06 9.10
N ALA A 10 -4.36 1.75 9.89
CA ALA A 10 -4.05 3.08 10.42
C ALA A 10 -2.73 3.12 11.21
N GLU A 11 -2.37 2.04 11.89
CA GLU A 11 -1.14 1.92 12.69
C GLU A 11 0.15 2.02 11.86
N TYR A 12 0.11 1.70 10.56
CA TYR A 12 1.26 1.78 9.67
C TYR A 12 1.39 3.15 8.97
N ALA A 13 0.35 3.99 9.03
CA ALA A 13 0.33 5.29 8.35
C ALA A 13 1.50 6.22 8.70
N PRO A 14 2.01 6.28 9.94
CA PRO A 14 3.18 7.11 10.27
C PRO A 14 4.43 6.77 9.46
N ASN A 15 4.59 5.52 9.01
CA ASN A 15 5.77 5.06 8.27
C ASN A 15 5.87 5.67 6.86
N LEU A 16 4.77 6.21 6.33
CA LEU A 16 4.76 6.90 5.02
C LEU A 16 5.03 8.40 5.13
N ARG A 17 5.19 8.95 6.35
CA ARG A 17 5.46 10.38 6.53
C ARG A 17 6.84 10.71 5.95
N GLY A 18 6.88 11.60 4.97
CA GLY A 18 8.12 11.96 4.28
C GLY A 18 8.59 10.95 3.22
N ALA A 19 7.86 9.85 3.00
CA ALA A 19 8.23 8.83 2.01
C ALA A 19 7.84 9.22 0.56
N GLY A 20 7.12 10.33 0.37
CA GLY A 20 6.68 10.77 -0.96
C GLY A 20 5.59 9.90 -1.61
N VAL A 21 4.98 8.97 -0.87
CA VAL A 21 3.89 8.11 -1.38
C VAL A 21 2.61 8.93 -1.54
N HIS A 22 2.06 8.92 -2.76
CA HIS A 22 0.84 9.62 -3.14
C HIS A 22 0.14 8.88 -4.29
N GLY A 23 -1.13 9.17 -4.54
CA GLY A 23 -1.94 8.42 -5.51
C GLY A 23 -1.38 8.42 -6.94
N GLY A 24 -0.78 9.54 -7.38
CA GLY A 24 -0.13 9.63 -8.69
C GLY A 24 1.02 8.63 -8.84
N LEU A 25 1.88 8.50 -7.81
CA LEU A 25 2.95 7.49 -7.80
C LEU A 25 2.37 6.07 -7.82
N MET A 26 1.32 5.81 -7.06
CA MET A 26 0.69 4.49 -7.00
C MET A 26 0.07 4.06 -8.34
N LEU A 27 -0.43 5.02 -9.13
CA LEU A 27 -1.14 4.77 -10.38
C LEU A 27 -0.23 4.80 -11.62
N LEU A 28 0.74 5.72 -11.66
CA LEU A 28 1.49 6.04 -12.88
C LEU A 28 2.88 5.41 -12.96
N GLU A 29 3.40 4.86 -11.86
CA GLU A 29 4.71 4.19 -11.83
C GLU A 29 4.52 2.67 -11.77
N PRO A 30 4.73 1.92 -12.88
CA PRO A 30 4.51 0.47 -12.91
C PRO A 30 5.37 -0.31 -11.93
N ARG A 31 6.50 0.25 -11.49
CA ARG A 31 7.37 -0.38 -10.48
C ARG A 31 6.84 -0.17 -9.06
N PHE A 32 5.83 0.69 -8.87
CA PHE A 32 5.18 0.87 -7.58
C PHE A 32 4.14 -0.22 -7.34
N THR A 33 4.56 -1.28 -6.66
CA THR A 33 3.72 -2.46 -6.39
C THR A 33 3.19 -2.47 -4.95
N ALA A 34 2.19 -3.32 -4.68
CA ALA A 34 1.75 -3.61 -3.31
C ALA A 34 2.90 -4.10 -2.41
N GLU A 35 3.87 -4.82 -2.97
CA GLU A 35 5.06 -5.30 -2.26
C GLU A 35 5.96 -4.14 -1.84
N LEU A 36 6.17 -3.16 -2.74
CA LEU A 36 6.90 -1.94 -2.41
C LEU A 36 6.16 -1.13 -1.34
N LEU A 37 4.84 -0.99 -1.45
CA LEU A 37 4.04 -0.31 -0.44
C LEU A 37 4.13 -1.00 0.92
N ALA A 38 4.12 -2.34 0.97
CA ALA A 38 4.30 -3.10 2.20
C ALA A 38 5.67 -2.84 2.86
N ALA A 39 6.72 -2.75 2.04
CA ALA A 39 8.06 -2.41 2.51
C ALA A 39 8.14 -0.99 3.08
N LEU A 40 7.55 0.00 2.40
CA LEU A 40 7.48 1.39 2.87
C LEU A 40 6.64 1.56 4.14
N LEU A 41 5.59 0.73 4.30
CA LEU A 41 4.80 0.65 5.52
C LEU A 41 5.51 -0.10 6.66
N ASN A 42 6.70 -0.63 6.43
CA ASN A 42 7.47 -1.41 7.38
C ASN A 42 6.73 -2.68 7.85
N ILE A 43 5.95 -3.31 6.96
CA ILE A 43 5.26 -4.57 7.22
C ILE A 43 6.23 -5.73 6.94
N PRO A 44 6.61 -6.56 7.91
CA PRO A 44 7.54 -7.67 7.69
C PRO A 44 7.02 -8.73 6.70
N ALA A 45 7.92 -9.38 5.96
CA ALA A 45 7.58 -10.43 4.98
C ALA A 45 6.83 -11.63 5.58
N ASN A 46 7.09 -11.95 6.85
CA ASN A 46 6.44 -13.05 7.56
C ASN A 46 4.99 -12.73 8.01
N LYS A 47 4.54 -11.46 7.95
CA LYS A 47 3.13 -11.09 8.19
C LYS A 47 2.27 -11.34 6.93
N THR A 48 2.21 -12.58 6.49
CA THR A 48 1.60 -12.99 5.21
C THR A 48 0.13 -12.59 5.09
N LEU A 49 -0.66 -12.72 6.17
CA LEU A 49 -2.07 -12.30 6.19
C LEU A 49 -2.24 -10.79 5.95
N LEU A 50 -1.41 -9.99 6.62
CA LEU A 50 -1.46 -8.53 6.51
C LEU A 50 -1.04 -8.06 5.12
N ARG A 51 0.02 -8.68 4.56
CA ARG A 51 0.48 -8.41 3.21
C ARG A 51 -0.55 -8.79 2.16
N ARG A 52 -1.20 -9.95 2.32
CA ARG A 52 -2.30 -10.35 1.43
C ARG A 52 -3.46 -9.37 1.48
N HIS A 53 -3.86 -8.92 2.67
CA HIS A 53 -4.89 -7.90 2.85
C HIS A 53 -4.51 -6.59 2.14
N LEU A 54 -3.29 -6.08 2.38
CA LEU A 54 -2.80 -4.87 1.72
C LEU A 54 -2.81 -5.01 0.20
N THR A 55 -2.32 -6.14 -0.34
CA THR A 55 -2.30 -6.40 -1.79
C THR A 55 -3.70 -6.39 -2.38
N GLN A 56 -4.67 -7.05 -1.74
CA GLN A 56 -6.05 -7.05 -2.21
C GLN A 56 -6.62 -5.63 -2.25
N ARG A 57 -6.45 -4.86 -1.16
CA ARG A 57 -6.96 -3.49 -1.08
C ARG A 57 -6.25 -2.52 -2.02
N PHE A 58 -4.96 -2.71 -2.23
CA PHE A 58 -4.18 -1.95 -3.22
C PHE A 58 -4.69 -2.22 -4.63
N ASN A 59 -5.00 -3.47 -4.95
CA ASN A 59 -5.53 -3.82 -6.26
C ASN A 59 -6.95 -3.28 -6.48
N ASP A 60 -7.80 -3.35 -5.44
CA ASP A 60 -9.13 -2.75 -5.46
C ASP A 60 -9.07 -1.23 -5.70
N LEU A 61 -8.04 -0.56 -5.15
CA LEU A 61 -7.85 0.89 -5.28
C LEU A 61 -7.46 1.31 -6.71
N LEU A 62 -6.57 0.56 -7.37
CA LEU A 62 -6.06 0.92 -8.69
C LEU A 62 -6.96 0.44 -9.84
N GLY A 63 -7.80 -0.57 -9.61
CA GLY A 63 -8.68 -1.13 -10.63
C GLY A 63 -7.97 -2.11 -11.56
N ARG A 64 -8.77 -2.88 -12.31
CA ARG A 64 -8.31 -4.02 -13.14
C ARG A 64 -7.47 -3.63 -14.36
N ASP A 65 -7.49 -2.36 -14.76
CA ASP A 65 -6.79 -1.91 -15.97
C ASP A 65 -5.32 -1.52 -15.70
N VAL A 66 -4.91 -1.49 -14.44
CA VAL A 66 -3.60 -0.99 -13.99
C VAL A 66 -2.66 -2.12 -13.55
N ILE A 67 -3.15 -3.36 -13.40
CA ILE A 67 -2.47 -4.45 -12.68
C ILE A 67 -2.41 -5.72 -13.52
#